data_AF-A0A3S0ZNS0-F1
#
_entry.id   AF-A0A3S0ZNS0-F1
#
_cell.length_a   1.000
_cell.length_b   1.000
_cell.length_c   1.000
_cell.angle_alpha   90.00
_cell.angle_beta   90.00
_cell.angle_gamma   90.00
#
_symmetry.space_group_name_H-M   'P 1'
#
loop_
_entity.id
_entity.type
_entity.pdbx_description
1 polymer ?
#
loop_
_entity_poly.entity_id
_entity_poly.type
_entity_poly.pdbx_seq_one_letter_code
_entity_poly.pdbx_strand_id
1 'polypeptide(L)'
;MENYWPYLKAATQIVPKDKVLFWSGVFNLAHQYGDYGQRYVTLEDTLVGYLANSITWCGQSIDPGYNVTRCPNWDDCPLEAAESFWAGASMAFAQGAQGEVLLMLDGSNPDKPAYRRNSFFGKFELPNLSEKVTKVSVIVSHHLDKPKIDVCGSGSLDLLETDVKKRGFSYVCHDDPLAVMHLLCAEDPSSRECQLVAKHMHGDLDSATVKPPTFNKAQEFF
;
A
#
# COMPACT_ATOMS: atom_id res chain seq x y z
N MET A 1 0.67 8.95 20.21
CA MET A 1 1.11 7.58 19.87
C MET A 1 1.03 6.62 21.05
N GLU A 2 1.68 6.90 22.19
CA GLU A 2 1.79 5.94 23.31
C GLU A 2 0.45 5.51 23.94
N ASN A 3 -0.59 6.36 23.86
CA ASN A 3 -1.90 6.10 24.45
C ASN A 3 -2.57 4.81 23.96
N TYR A 4 -2.29 4.37 22.73
CA TYR A 4 -2.88 3.14 22.17
C TYR A 4 -1.98 1.91 22.32
N TRP A 5 -0.80 2.03 22.92
CA TRP A 5 0.15 0.93 22.98
C TRP A 5 -0.35 -0.34 23.69
N PRO A 6 -1.11 -0.25 24.80
CA PRO A 6 -1.71 -1.44 25.41
C PRO A 6 -2.66 -2.19 24.45
N TYR A 7 -3.49 -1.45 23.71
CA TYR A 7 -4.39 -2.00 22.71
C TYR A 7 -3.62 -2.66 21.55
N LEU A 8 -2.64 -1.96 20.98
CA LEU A 8 -1.85 -2.45 19.86
C LEU A 8 -1.05 -3.71 20.21
N LYS A 9 -0.49 -3.77 21.43
CA LYS A 9 0.18 -4.98 21.94
C LYS A 9 -0.77 -6.15 22.10
N ALA A 10 -1.98 -5.92 22.63
CA ALA A 10 -2.97 -6.97 22.80
C ALA A 10 -3.52 -7.50 21.47
N ALA A 11 -3.63 -6.62 20.46
CA ALA A 11 -4.16 -6.94 19.13
C ALA A 11 -3.06 -7.32 18.11
N THR A 12 -1.82 -7.53 18.56
CA THR A 12 -0.69 -7.86 17.67
C THR A 12 -0.93 -9.19 16.96
N GLN A 13 -0.68 -9.21 15.66
CA GLN A 13 -0.73 -10.39 14.82
C GLN A 13 0.59 -10.60 14.10
N ILE A 14 0.91 -11.86 13.81
CA ILE A 14 2.04 -12.18 12.91
C ILE A 14 1.54 -12.01 11.49
N VAL A 15 2.11 -11.06 10.76
CA VAL A 15 1.85 -10.89 9.33
C VAL A 15 2.68 -11.91 8.53
N PRO A 16 2.13 -12.47 7.44
CA PRO A 16 2.87 -13.43 6.63
C PRO A 16 4.12 -12.78 6.00
N LYS A 17 5.20 -13.56 5.93
CA LYS A 17 6.44 -13.16 5.26
C LYS A 17 6.17 -12.88 3.77
N ASP A 18 6.87 -11.90 3.19
CA ASP A 18 6.84 -11.57 1.75
C ASP A 18 5.47 -11.06 1.25
N LYS A 19 4.56 -10.69 2.18
CA LYS A 19 3.16 -10.39 1.88
C LYS A 19 2.69 -9.02 2.37
N VAL A 20 3.51 -8.26 3.07
CA VAL A 20 3.12 -6.93 3.57
C VAL A 20 3.04 -5.93 2.43
N LEU A 21 1.94 -5.20 2.34
CA LEU A 21 1.71 -4.10 1.40
C LEU A 21 1.45 -2.80 2.15
N PHE A 22 2.33 -1.83 1.96
CA PHE A 22 2.15 -0.43 2.31
C PHE A 22 1.63 0.35 1.11
N TRP A 23 0.98 1.48 1.36
CA TRP A 23 0.44 2.31 0.29
C TRP A 23 0.46 3.80 0.64
N SER A 24 0.52 4.66 -0.37
CA SER A 24 0.38 6.12 -0.20
C SER A 24 -0.32 6.73 -1.41
N GLY A 25 -1.47 7.35 -1.17
CA GLY A 25 -2.27 8.00 -2.22
C GLY A 25 -3.14 7.05 -3.07
N VAL A 26 -3.01 5.73 -2.89
CA VAL A 26 -3.65 4.70 -3.73
C VAL A 26 -4.51 3.70 -2.95
N PHE A 27 -5.29 4.16 -1.96
CA PHE A 27 -6.08 3.29 -1.06
C PHE A 27 -6.83 2.20 -1.82
N ASN A 28 -7.74 2.57 -2.73
CA ASN A 28 -8.61 1.60 -3.41
C ASN A 28 -7.79 0.57 -4.22
N LEU A 29 -6.83 1.03 -5.01
CA LEU A 29 -6.01 0.17 -5.86
C LEU A 29 -5.13 -0.79 -5.03
N ALA A 30 -4.52 -0.30 -3.95
CA ALA A 30 -3.71 -1.11 -3.05
C ALA A 30 -4.53 -2.24 -2.42
N HIS A 31 -5.75 -1.95 -1.96
CA HIS A 31 -6.64 -2.94 -1.36
C HIS A 31 -7.19 -3.93 -2.40
N GLN A 32 -7.57 -3.46 -3.60
CA GLN A 32 -7.95 -4.35 -4.70
C GLN A 32 -6.80 -5.27 -5.08
N TYR A 33 -5.56 -4.76 -5.14
CA TYR A 33 -4.37 -5.55 -5.44
C TYR A 33 -4.00 -6.53 -4.33
N GLY A 34 -4.21 -6.15 -3.06
CA GLY A 34 -4.04 -7.04 -1.91
C GLY A 34 -5.06 -8.17 -1.85
N ASP A 35 -6.27 -7.93 -2.36
CA ASP A 35 -7.38 -8.91 -2.42
C ASP A 35 -7.70 -9.52 -1.04
N TYR A 36 -8.00 -8.65 -0.07
CA TYR A 36 -8.38 -9.04 1.30
C TYR A 36 -7.38 -10.00 1.96
N GLY A 37 -6.09 -9.69 1.86
CA GLY A 37 -5.02 -10.54 2.40
C GLY A 37 -4.64 -11.77 1.56
N GLN A 38 -5.36 -12.10 0.48
CA GLN A 38 -5.06 -13.27 -0.34
C GLN A 38 -3.73 -13.11 -1.09
N ARG A 39 -3.53 -11.94 -1.71
CA ARG A 39 -2.30 -11.62 -2.45
C ARG A 39 -1.30 -10.89 -1.59
N TYR A 40 -1.74 -9.85 -0.89
CA TYR A 40 -0.95 -9.08 0.06
C TYR A 40 -1.83 -8.62 1.22
N VAL A 41 -1.21 -8.42 2.38
CA VAL A 41 -1.85 -7.94 3.61
C VAL A 41 -1.54 -6.46 3.76
N THR A 42 -2.58 -5.61 3.80
CA THR A 42 -2.46 -4.21 4.22
C THR A 42 -2.67 -4.06 5.72
N LEU A 43 -2.48 -2.85 6.26
CA LEU A 43 -2.80 -2.59 7.66
C LEU A 43 -4.29 -2.88 7.94
N GLU A 44 -5.15 -2.52 7.00
CA GLU A 44 -6.60 -2.66 7.07
C GLU A 44 -7.07 -4.13 7.08
N ASP A 45 -6.24 -5.07 6.60
CA ASP A 45 -6.51 -6.51 6.68
C ASP A 45 -6.15 -7.12 8.06
N THR A 46 -5.41 -6.39 8.90
CA THR A 46 -5.10 -6.82 10.28
C THR A 46 -6.28 -6.57 11.21
N LEU A 47 -6.35 -7.24 12.37
CA LEU A 47 -7.38 -7.02 13.39
C LEU A 47 -7.45 -5.55 13.83
N VAL A 48 -6.29 -4.91 14.01
CA VAL A 48 -6.20 -3.50 14.41
C VAL A 48 -6.80 -2.60 13.34
N GLY A 49 -6.40 -2.80 12.08
CA GLY A 49 -6.88 -2.00 10.97
C GLY A 49 -8.35 -2.28 10.67
N TYR A 50 -8.74 -3.54 10.57
CA TYR A 50 -10.11 -3.97 10.27
C TYR A 50 -11.14 -3.37 11.23
N LEU A 51 -10.86 -3.40 12.54
CA LEU A 51 -11.79 -2.87 13.55
C LEU A 51 -11.88 -1.35 13.56
N ALA A 52 -10.86 -0.63 13.10
CA ALA A 52 -10.80 0.83 13.16
C ALA A 52 -11.01 1.50 11.80
N ASN A 53 -10.93 0.75 10.71
CA ASN A 53 -11.03 1.27 9.36
C ASN A 53 -12.39 1.96 9.18
N SER A 54 -12.36 3.19 8.67
CA SER A 54 -13.54 4.03 8.42
C SER A 54 -14.37 4.39 9.66
N ILE A 55 -13.87 4.16 10.89
CA ILE A 55 -14.54 4.59 12.13
C ILE A 55 -13.94 5.90 12.62
N THR A 56 -14.80 6.79 13.11
CA THR A 56 -14.41 8.04 13.78
C THR A 56 -14.76 7.97 15.27
N TRP A 57 -13.80 8.26 16.14
CA TRP A 57 -14.02 8.32 17.58
C TRP A 57 -13.15 9.39 18.25
N CYS A 58 -13.59 9.85 19.41
CA CYS A 58 -12.87 10.82 20.23
C CYS A 58 -13.35 10.78 21.69
N GLY A 59 -12.46 11.17 22.59
CA GLY A 59 -12.77 11.28 24.02
C GLY A 59 -13.47 12.59 24.37
N GLN A 60 -14.07 12.62 25.56
CA GLN A 60 -14.55 13.85 26.22
C GLN A 60 -14.33 13.74 27.73
N SER A 61 -14.18 14.87 28.42
CA SER A 61 -13.88 14.86 29.88
C SER A 61 -15.08 14.50 30.75
N ILE A 62 -16.30 14.57 30.22
CA ILE A 62 -17.54 14.24 30.93
C ILE A 62 -17.91 12.77 30.69
N ASP A 63 -18.62 12.17 31.66
CA ASP A 63 -19.17 10.82 31.52
C ASP A 63 -20.01 10.70 30.21
N PRO A 64 -19.89 9.61 29.42
CA PRO A 64 -19.17 8.35 29.68
C PRO A 64 -17.69 8.33 29.23
N GLY A 65 -17.08 9.48 28.96
CA GLY A 65 -15.66 9.58 28.55
C GLY A 65 -15.41 9.54 27.04
N TYR A 66 -16.45 9.33 26.22
CA TYR A 66 -16.39 9.37 24.75
C TYR A 66 -17.53 10.21 24.18
N ASN A 67 -17.30 10.83 23.02
CA ASN A 67 -18.29 11.68 22.37
C ASN A 67 -18.98 10.94 21.22
N VAL A 68 -20.31 10.77 21.33
CA VAL A 68 -21.15 10.13 20.30
C VAL A 68 -21.80 11.14 19.35
N THR A 69 -21.73 12.43 19.67
CA THR A 69 -22.43 13.48 18.94
C THR A 69 -21.52 14.11 17.89
N ARG A 70 -20.26 14.39 18.25
CA ARG A 70 -19.31 15.12 17.42
C ARG A 70 -17.88 14.81 17.84
N CYS A 71 -17.02 14.61 16.85
CA CYS A 71 -15.57 14.68 17.02
C CYS A 71 -14.98 15.92 16.37
N PRO A 72 -13.83 16.42 16.88
CA PRO A 72 -13.07 17.45 16.20
C PRO A 72 -12.62 16.97 14.82
N ASN A 73 -12.45 17.91 13.89
CA ASN A 73 -11.79 17.61 12.62
C ASN A 73 -10.30 17.34 12.86
N TRP A 74 -9.66 16.74 11.86
CA TRP A 74 -8.23 16.44 11.90
C TRP A 74 -7.37 17.67 12.23
N ASP A 75 -7.67 18.80 11.60
CA ASP A 75 -6.91 20.06 11.74
C ASP A 75 -7.24 20.84 13.03
N ASP A 76 -8.27 20.41 13.78
CA ASP A 76 -8.62 21.02 15.07
C ASP A 76 -7.70 20.52 16.20
N CYS A 77 -6.85 19.50 15.93
CA CYS A 77 -6.00 18.85 16.91
C CYS A 77 -4.50 18.98 16.54
N PRO A 78 -3.60 19.01 17.54
CA PRO A 78 -2.17 18.83 17.29
C PRO A 78 -1.91 17.53 16.52
N LEU A 79 -0.91 17.54 15.64
CA LEU A 79 -0.63 16.43 14.72
C LEU A 79 -0.39 15.11 15.48
N GLU A 80 0.29 15.16 16.62
CA GLU A 80 0.59 14.01 17.46
C GLU A 80 -0.67 13.36 18.07
N ALA A 81 -1.73 14.15 18.25
CA ALA A 81 -3.03 13.70 18.71
C ALA A 81 -3.86 13.14 17.55
N ALA A 82 -3.93 13.87 16.43
CA ALA A 82 -4.69 13.45 15.24
C ALA A 82 -4.16 12.15 14.64
N GLU A 83 -2.84 12.03 14.50
CA GLU A 83 -2.18 10.82 13.97
C GLU A 83 -2.10 9.69 15.00
N SER A 84 -2.39 9.94 16.28
CA SER A 84 -1.96 9.08 17.41
C SER A 84 -2.26 7.60 17.23
N PHE A 85 -3.48 7.26 16.79
CA PHE A 85 -3.91 5.88 16.57
C PHE A 85 -3.20 5.26 15.38
N TRP A 86 -3.36 5.86 14.19
CA TRP A 86 -2.84 5.31 12.94
C TRP A 86 -1.31 5.30 12.91
N ALA A 87 -0.64 6.25 13.56
CA ALA A 87 0.81 6.25 13.70
C ALA A 87 1.27 5.04 14.51
N GLY A 88 0.64 4.76 15.66
CA GLY A 88 0.95 3.57 16.46
C GLY A 88 0.67 2.27 15.70
N ALA A 89 -0.45 2.20 15.00
CA ALA A 89 -0.82 1.03 14.18
C ALA A 89 0.17 0.80 13.03
N SER A 90 0.54 1.85 12.31
CA SER A 90 1.51 1.80 11.20
C SER A 90 2.90 1.36 11.68
N MET A 91 3.36 1.90 12.83
CA MET A 91 4.62 1.48 13.44
C MET A 91 4.60 0.00 13.81
N ALA A 92 3.54 -0.48 14.48
CA ALA A 92 3.42 -1.88 14.89
C ALA A 92 3.36 -2.82 13.68
N PHE A 93 2.62 -2.44 12.63
CA PHE A 93 2.52 -3.19 11.38
C PHE A 93 3.87 -3.28 10.67
N ALA A 94 4.61 -2.18 10.57
CA ALA A 94 5.94 -2.15 9.99
C ALA A 94 6.97 -2.97 10.79
N GLN A 95 6.90 -2.96 12.13
CA GLN A 95 7.75 -3.80 12.98
C GLN A 95 7.48 -5.30 12.78
N GLY A 96 6.23 -5.67 12.47
CA GLY A 96 5.83 -7.04 12.19
C GLY A 96 6.29 -7.58 10.82
N ALA A 97 6.64 -6.68 9.88
CA ALA A 97 6.97 -7.04 8.51
C ALA A 97 8.30 -7.83 8.39
N GLN A 98 8.33 -8.78 7.45
CA GLN A 98 9.46 -9.70 7.23
C GLN A 98 9.59 -10.06 5.76
N GLY A 99 10.83 -10.24 5.28
CA GLY A 99 11.13 -10.58 3.90
C GLY A 99 10.97 -9.40 2.95
N GLU A 100 10.34 -9.64 1.80
CA GLU A 100 9.97 -8.60 0.84
C GLU A 100 8.71 -7.85 1.29
N VAL A 101 8.76 -6.52 1.27
CA VAL A 101 7.58 -5.68 1.45
C VAL A 101 7.26 -4.95 0.15
N LEU A 102 5.98 -4.80 -0.14
CA LEU A 102 5.49 -4.04 -1.29
C LEU A 102 5.07 -2.65 -0.83
N LEU A 103 5.40 -1.62 -1.60
CA LEU A 103 4.92 -0.25 -1.43
C LEU A 103 4.25 0.20 -2.72
N MET A 104 2.97 0.57 -2.66
CA MET A 104 2.25 1.13 -3.81
C MET A 104 2.07 2.64 -3.67
N LEU A 105 2.42 3.40 -4.71
CA LEU A 105 2.43 4.87 -4.72
C LEU A 105 1.63 5.44 -5.89
N ASP A 106 1.07 6.64 -5.69
CA ASP A 106 0.44 7.45 -6.73
C ASP A 106 1.51 8.26 -7.49
N GLY A 107 1.75 7.92 -8.76
CA GLY A 107 2.67 8.62 -9.65
C GLY A 107 2.02 9.71 -10.51
N SER A 108 0.71 9.97 -10.36
CA SER A 108 -0.07 10.88 -11.21
C SER A 108 -0.60 12.12 -10.48
N ASN A 109 -0.25 12.31 -9.21
CA ASN A 109 -0.71 13.45 -8.41
C ASN A 109 0.11 14.73 -8.67
N PRO A 110 -0.48 15.82 -9.19
CA PRO A 110 0.27 17.05 -9.47
C PRO A 110 0.61 17.87 -8.23
N ASP A 111 -0.13 17.68 -7.14
CA ASP A 111 -0.02 18.52 -5.94
C ASP A 111 0.91 17.88 -4.89
N LYS A 112 1.16 16.58 -4.99
CA LYS A 112 1.88 15.80 -3.97
C LYS A 112 2.80 14.78 -4.64
N PRO A 113 4.11 14.80 -4.34
CA PRO A 113 5.02 13.75 -4.80
C PRO A 113 4.60 12.36 -4.29
N ALA A 114 4.92 11.34 -5.08
CA ALA A 114 4.64 9.92 -4.80
C ALA A 114 5.24 9.50 -3.45
N TYR A 115 6.50 9.84 -3.20
CA TYR A 115 7.15 9.65 -1.90
C TYR A 115 7.36 10.97 -1.16
N ARG A 116 7.04 10.97 0.13
CA ARG A 116 7.30 12.10 1.03
C ARG A 116 7.75 11.58 2.39
N ARG A 117 8.85 12.11 2.91
CA ARG A 117 9.33 11.76 4.28
C ARG A 117 8.31 12.07 5.38
N ASN A 118 7.39 13.00 5.13
CA ASN A 118 6.32 13.35 6.06
C ASN A 118 5.01 12.58 5.83
N SER A 119 4.94 11.59 4.94
CA SER A 119 3.80 10.67 4.85
C SER A 119 3.82 9.66 6.01
N PHE A 120 2.73 8.91 6.19
CA PHE A 120 2.71 7.80 7.16
C PHE A 120 3.82 6.78 6.88
N PHE A 121 4.02 6.41 5.61
CA PHE A 121 5.13 5.55 5.23
C PHE A 121 6.49 6.12 5.59
N GLY A 122 6.74 7.40 5.27
CA GLY A 122 8.00 8.07 5.58
C GLY A 122 8.26 8.26 7.09
N LYS A 123 7.22 8.58 7.88
CA LYS A 123 7.33 8.88 9.31
C LYS A 123 7.32 7.65 10.20
N PHE A 124 6.46 6.69 9.89
CA PHE A 124 6.05 5.65 10.83
C PHE A 124 6.34 4.23 10.34
N GLU A 125 6.40 4.00 9.03
CA GLU A 125 6.56 2.64 8.50
C GLU A 125 8.01 2.34 8.12
N LEU A 126 8.58 3.07 7.15
CA LEU A 126 9.97 2.88 6.70
C LEU A 126 10.98 2.96 7.86
N PRO A 127 10.87 3.91 8.81
CA PRO A 127 11.77 3.96 9.97
C PRO A 127 11.58 2.81 10.97
N ASN A 128 10.49 2.05 10.90
CA ASN A 128 10.16 0.97 11.83
C ASN A 128 10.25 -0.44 11.22
N LEU A 129 10.58 -0.56 9.94
CA LEU A 129 10.93 -1.85 9.32
C LEU A 129 12.14 -2.46 10.03
N SER A 130 12.01 -3.70 10.51
CA SER A 130 13.09 -4.41 11.21
C SER A 130 14.12 -5.00 10.23
N GLU A 131 15.26 -5.48 10.76
CA GLU A 131 16.29 -6.20 9.98
C GLU A 131 15.76 -7.51 9.35
N LYS A 132 14.56 -7.97 9.72
CA LYS A 132 13.91 -9.12 9.08
C LYS A 132 13.40 -8.79 7.68
N VAL A 133 13.26 -7.50 7.34
CA VAL A 133 12.94 -7.04 5.99
C VAL A 133 14.22 -7.07 5.16
N THR A 134 14.13 -7.65 3.97
CA THR A 134 15.27 -7.81 3.06
C THR A 134 15.19 -6.88 1.85
N LYS A 135 13.98 -6.52 1.43
CA LYS A 135 13.72 -5.82 0.18
C LYS A 135 12.44 -4.99 0.27
N VAL A 136 12.49 -3.78 -0.28
CA VAL A 136 11.32 -2.94 -0.56
C VAL A 136 11.10 -2.95 -2.07
N SER A 137 10.00 -3.53 -2.51
CA SER A 137 9.53 -3.47 -3.90
C SER A 137 8.51 -2.35 -4.03
N VAL A 138 8.73 -1.45 -4.97
CA VAL A 138 7.87 -0.29 -5.19
C VAL A 138 7.10 -0.48 -6.49
N ILE A 139 5.80 -0.25 -6.42
CA ILE A 139 4.93 -0.08 -7.57
C ILE A 139 4.50 1.38 -7.60
N VAL A 140 4.76 2.03 -8.72
CA VAL A 140 4.26 3.37 -9.00
C VAL A 140 3.12 3.21 -9.99
N SER A 141 1.91 3.54 -9.55
CA SER A 141 0.74 3.49 -10.40
C SER A 141 0.47 4.87 -10.98
N HIS A 142 0.23 4.90 -12.28
CA HIS A 142 -0.24 6.09 -12.99
C HIS A 142 -1.70 5.94 -13.35
N HIS A 143 -2.46 7.02 -13.21
CA HIS A 143 -3.87 7.04 -13.57
C HIS A 143 -4.01 6.97 -15.10
N LEU A 144 -5.00 6.21 -15.56
CA LEU A 144 -5.33 6.09 -16.97
C LEU A 144 -5.66 7.46 -17.58
N ASP A 145 -5.23 7.69 -18.82
CA ASP A 145 -5.38 8.96 -19.54
C ASP A 145 -4.87 10.21 -18.80
N LYS A 146 -4.01 10.06 -17.77
CA LYS A 146 -3.37 11.16 -17.04
C LYS A 146 -1.87 11.22 -17.31
N PRO A 147 -1.23 12.39 -17.12
CA PRO A 147 0.21 12.49 -17.15
C PRO A 147 0.87 11.62 -16.08
N LYS A 148 2.04 11.09 -16.42
CA LYS A 148 2.97 10.51 -15.45
C LYS A 148 3.80 11.64 -14.84
N ILE A 149 3.75 11.78 -13.52
CA ILE A 149 4.34 12.92 -12.80
C ILE A 149 5.61 12.47 -12.06
N ASP A 150 5.51 11.41 -11.25
CA ASP A 150 6.64 10.78 -10.59
C ASP A 150 6.84 9.39 -11.19
N VAL A 151 8.05 9.12 -11.70
CA VAL A 151 8.43 7.83 -12.31
C VAL A 151 9.68 7.26 -11.66
N CYS A 152 9.83 5.95 -11.69
CA CYS A 152 10.96 5.25 -11.07
C CYS A 152 12.33 5.84 -11.51
N GLY A 153 13.24 6.00 -10.55
CA GLY A 153 14.61 6.47 -10.79
C GLY A 153 14.75 8.00 -10.92
N SER A 154 13.73 8.76 -10.54
CA SER A 154 13.78 10.24 -10.57
C SER A 154 13.00 10.87 -9.43
N GLY A 155 13.24 12.16 -9.19
CA GLY A 155 12.41 12.98 -8.30
C GLY A 155 12.25 12.41 -6.90
N SER A 156 11.01 12.23 -6.46
CA SER A 156 10.72 11.71 -5.13
C SER A 156 11.08 10.22 -4.97
N LEU A 157 11.16 9.47 -6.07
CA LEU A 157 11.45 8.03 -6.04
C LEU A 157 12.95 7.73 -5.98
N ASP A 158 13.80 8.62 -6.48
CA ASP A 158 15.25 8.57 -6.22
C ASP A 158 15.55 8.86 -4.74
N LEU A 159 14.80 9.79 -4.14
CA LEU A 159 14.86 10.06 -2.70
C LEU A 159 14.42 8.84 -1.88
N LEU A 160 13.35 8.17 -2.30
CA LEU A 160 12.87 6.93 -1.67
C LEU A 160 13.94 5.83 -1.74
N GLU A 161 14.53 5.61 -2.92
CA GLU A 161 15.59 4.62 -3.11
C GLU A 161 16.77 4.89 -2.15
N THR A 162 17.17 6.16 -2.04
CA THR A 162 18.22 6.59 -1.12
C THR A 162 17.87 6.26 0.34
N ASP A 163 16.65 6.59 0.78
CA ASP A 163 16.21 6.38 2.15
C ASP A 163 16.04 4.88 2.49
N VAL A 164 15.57 4.07 1.53
CA VAL A 164 15.48 2.60 1.66
C VAL A 164 16.87 1.96 1.75
N LYS A 165 17.80 2.34 0.85
CA LYS A 165 19.17 1.80 0.88
C LYS A 165 19.93 2.21 2.13
N LYS A 166 19.69 3.41 2.65
CA LYS A 166 20.27 3.87 3.93
C LYS A 166 19.83 3.01 5.12
N ARG A 167 18.65 2.37 5.03
CA ARG A 167 18.16 1.40 6.02
C ARG A 167 18.76 -0.01 5.85
N GLY A 168 19.56 -0.24 4.80
CA GLY A 168 20.18 -1.53 4.52
C GLY A 168 19.30 -2.50 3.72
N PHE A 169 18.17 -2.05 3.18
CA PHE A 169 17.28 -2.89 2.39
C PHE A 169 17.60 -2.81 0.90
N SER A 170 17.35 -3.90 0.18
CA SER A 170 17.33 -3.88 -1.29
C SER A 170 16.14 -3.06 -1.79
N TYR A 171 16.29 -2.42 -2.94
CA TYR A 171 15.26 -1.59 -3.56
C TYR A 171 15.01 -2.02 -5.00
N VAL A 172 13.75 -2.12 -5.39
CA VAL A 172 13.34 -2.23 -6.80
C VAL A 172 12.09 -1.39 -7.02
N CYS A 173 11.96 -0.80 -8.20
CA CYS A 173 10.84 0.05 -8.56
C CYS A 173 10.31 -0.32 -9.94
N HIS A 174 8.98 -0.39 -10.07
CA HIS A 174 8.28 -0.68 -11.31
C HIS A 174 7.15 0.32 -11.53
N ASP A 175 7.20 1.03 -12.66
CA ASP A 175 6.07 1.81 -13.14
C ASP A 175 5.06 0.89 -13.83
N ASP A 176 3.78 0.97 -13.42
CA ASP A 176 2.63 0.35 -14.10
C ASP A 176 2.81 -1.13 -14.51
N PRO A 177 3.14 -2.05 -13.58
CA PRO A 177 3.23 -3.46 -13.93
C PRO A 177 1.88 -3.97 -14.47
N LEU A 178 1.91 -4.93 -15.40
CA LEU A 178 0.72 -5.42 -16.10
C LEU A 178 -0.43 -5.84 -15.17
N ALA A 179 -0.10 -6.46 -14.02
CA ALA A 179 -1.11 -6.87 -13.04
C ALA A 179 -1.89 -5.67 -12.45
N VAL A 180 -1.25 -4.53 -12.27
CA VAL A 180 -1.87 -3.28 -11.80
C VAL A 180 -2.63 -2.63 -12.94
N MET A 181 -2.04 -2.57 -14.13
CA MET A 181 -2.71 -2.05 -15.32
C MET A 181 -4.01 -2.79 -15.62
N HIS A 182 -4.06 -4.12 -15.47
CA HIS A 182 -5.29 -4.87 -15.68
C HIS A 182 -6.38 -4.55 -14.65
N LEU A 183 -6.02 -4.22 -13.40
CA LEU A 183 -7.00 -3.74 -12.41
C LEU A 183 -7.55 -2.38 -12.81
N LEU A 184 -6.68 -1.44 -13.20
CA LEU A 184 -7.11 -0.11 -13.66
C LEU A 184 -8.01 -0.21 -14.90
N CYS A 185 -7.65 -1.05 -15.87
CA CYS A 185 -8.43 -1.26 -17.09
C CYS A 185 -9.75 -2.01 -16.84
N ALA A 186 -9.91 -2.71 -15.73
CA ALA A 186 -11.20 -3.29 -15.37
C ALA A 186 -12.21 -2.21 -14.93
N GLU A 187 -11.71 -1.10 -14.36
CA GLU A 187 -12.51 0.06 -13.95
C GLU A 187 -12.81 1.00 -15.14
N ASP A 188 -11.82 1.28 -15.99
CA ASP A 188 -12.00 2.03 -17.24
C ASP A 188 -11.41 1.29 -18.46
N PRO A 189 -12.17 0.37 -19.07
CA PRO A 189 -11.69 -0.40 -20.21
C PRO A 189 -11.56 0.43 -21.49
N SER A 190 -12.09 1.65 -21.52
CA SER A 190 -12.12 2.50 -22.71
C SER A 190 -10.88 3.38 -22.86
N SER A 191 -10.13 3.58 -21.76
CA SER A 191 -8.91 4.37 -21.73
C SER A 191 -7.88 3.92 -22.75
N ARG A 192 -7.06 4.87 -23.21
CA ARG A 192 -6.08 4.64 -24.28
C ARG A 192 -5.12 3.49 -23.95
N GLU A 193 -4.70 3.37 -22.70
CA GLU A 193 -3.76 2.33 -22.26
C GLU A 193 -4.38 0.91 -22.27
N CYS A 194 -5.71 0.82 -22.24
CA CYS A 194 -6.50 -0.39 -22.06
C CYS A 194 -7.06 -1.00 -23.35
N GLN A 195 -6.80 -0.38 -24.51
CA GLN A 195 -7.33 -0.81 -25.80
C GLN A 195 -6.63 -2.08 -26.32
N LEU A 196 -6.92 -3.22 -25.70
CA LEU A 196 -6.41 -4.54 -26.07
C LEU A 196 -6.85 -4.97 -27.47
N VAL A 197 -8.09 -4.64 -27.86
CA VAL A 197 -8.65 -5.01 -29.17
C VAL A 197 -7.92 -4.28 -30.31
N ALA A 198 -7.53 -3.02 -30.12
CA ALA A 198 -6.73 -2.30 -31.11
C ALA A 198 -5.36 -2.97 -31.31
N LYS A 199 -4.68 -3.34 -30.21
CA LYS A 199 -3.41 -4.08 -30.25
C LYS A 199 -3.56 -5.49 -30.85
N HIS A 200 -4.67 -6.18 -30.58
CA HIS A 200 -4.97 -7.47 -31.20
C HIS A 200 -5.22 -7.35 -32.71
N MET A 201 -6.01 -6.37 -33.13
CA MET A 201 -6.33 -6.08 -34.54
C MET A 201 -5.11 -5.63 -35.34
N HIS A 202 -4.10 -5.04 -34.68
CA HIS A 202 -2.82 -4.65 -35.28
C HIS A 202 -1.74 -5.76 -35.25
N GLY A 203 -2.02 -6.93 -34.66
CA GLY A 203 -1.10 -8.08 -34.65
C GLY A 203 0.00 -8.04 -33.58
N ASP A 204 -0.07 -7.11 -32.62
CA ASP A 204 1.00 -6.91 -31.62
C ASP A 204 0.93 -7.89 -30.43
N LEU A 205 -0.05 -8.82 -30.41
CA LEU A 205 -0.25 -9.78 -29.32
C LEU A 205 0.33 -11.18 -29.58
N ASP A 206 0.95 -11.43 -30.74
CA ASP A 206 1.45 -12.76 -31.12
C ASP A 206 2.65 -13.25 -30.28
N SER A 207 3.21 -12.42 -29.41
CA SER A 207 4.22 -12.83 -28.43
C SER A 207 3.63 -13.39 -27.12
N ALA A 208 2.34 -13.20 -26.86
CA ALA A 208 1.66 -13.63 -25.62
C ALA A 208 0.90 -14.97 -25.76
N THR A 209 0.77 -15.49 -26.98
CA THR A 209 0.04 -16.74 -27.29
C THR A 209 0.92 -17.99 -27.36
N VAL A 210 2.19 -17.90 -26.94
CA VAL A 210 3.00 -19.10 -26.70
C VAL A 210 2.35 -19.87 -25.57
N LYS A 211 1.60 -20.92 -25.95
CA LYS A 211 1.04 -21.90 -25.02
C LYS A 211 2.15 -22.32 -24.05
N PRO A 212 2.00 -22.12 -22.73
CA PRO A 212 2.89 -22.80 -21.80
C PRO A 212 2.81 -24.31 -22.08
N PRO A 213 3.94 -25.05 -21.99
CA PRO A 213 3.93 -26.48 -22.22
C PRO A 213 2.86 -27.11 -21.34
N THR A 214 2.04 -27.95 -21.96
CA THR A 214 0.93 -28.67 -21.34
C THR A 214 1.40 -29.35 -20.06
N PHE A 215 0.95 -28.86 -18.90
CA PHE A 215 1.02 -29.64 -17.67
C PHE A 215 0.04 -30.81 -17.81
N ASN A 216 0.61 -32.02 -17.89
CA ASN A 216 -0.18 -33.24 -17.87
C ASN A 216 -1.03 -33.28 -16.60
N LYS A 217 -2.28 -33.66 -16.78
CA LYS A 217 -3.32 -33.77 -15.75
C LYS A 217 -2.91 -34.65 -14.57
N ALA A 218 -3.42 -34.21 -13.42
CA ALA A 218 -3.90 -34.98 -12.27
C ALA A 218 -2.86 -35.74 -11.42
N GLN A 219 -2.66 -35.22 -10.22
CA GLN A 219 -2.74 -36.04 -9.02
C GLN A 219 -3.75 -35.39 -8.07
N GLU A 220 -4.94 -36.00 -8.01
CA GLU A 220 -5.82 -35.88 -6.86
C GLU A 220 -5.05 -36.36 -5.62
N PHE A 221 -4.94 -35.52 -4.60
CA PHE A 221 -4.71 -35.97 -3.23
C PHE A 221 -5.50 -35.06 -2.29
N PHE A 222 -6.54 -35.66 -1.71
CA PHE A 222 -7.35 -35.31 -0.55
C PHE A 222 -7.55 -33.84 -0.17
#